data_AF-A0A3S3RN73-F1
#
_entry.id   AF-A0A3S3RN73-F1
#
_cell.length_a   1.000
_cell.length_b   1.000
_cell.length_c   1.000
_cell.angle_alpha   90.00
_cell.angle_beta   90.00
_cell.angle_gamma   90.00
#
_symmetry.space_group_name_H-M   'P 1'
#
loop_
_entity.id
_entity.type
_entity.pdbx_description
1 polymer ?
#
loop_
_entity_poly.entity_id
_entity_poly.type
_entity_poly.pdbx_seq_one_letter_code
_entity_poly.pdbx_strand_id
1 'polypeptide(L)'
;MTDLMPPPAYLAFDPAGRRLRLDPHEPAFFLNPYEAYAFLHGAANAFFWEDYGFWCFGGFDDVNRLLRDRRFGRQNPAGIPDSRGVGQDRSH
;
A
#
# COMPACT_ATOMS: atom_id res chain seq x y z
N MET A 1 23.81 9.55 8.19
CA MET A 1 23.17 10.22 7.04
C MET A 1 23.06 9.15 5.98
N THR A 2 21.90 8.50 5.86
CA THR A 2 21.72 7.37 4.93
C THR A 2 21.93 7.91 3.53
N ASP A 3 22.91 7.36 2.82
CA ASP A 3 23.11 7.65 1.40
C ASP A 3 21.90 7.07 0.68
N LEU A 4 20.88 7.90 0.46
CA LEU A 4 19.68 7.53 -0.25
C LEU A 4 20.12 7.29 -1.70
N MET A 5 19.94 6.06 -2.18
CA MET A 5 20.05 5.76 -3.60
C MET A 5 19.26 6.83 -4.37
N PRO A 6 19.81 7.41 -5.46
CA PRO A 6 19.08 8.40 -6.22
C PRO A 6 17.75 7.82 -6.70
N PRO A 7 16.67 8.63 -6.74
CA PRO A 7 15.39 8.17 -7.24
C PRO A 7 15.53 7.72 -8.70
N PRO A 8 14.85 6.62 -9.11
CA PRO A 8 14.77 6.24 -10.52
C PRO A 8 14.22 7.40 -11.36
N ALA A 9 14.68 7.55 -12.61
CA ALA A 9 14.34 8.70 -13.45
C ALA A 9 12.84 8.85 -13.75
N TYR A 10 12.08 7.75 -13.65
CA TYR A 10 10.65 7.69 -13.88
C TYR A 10 9.80 7.91 -12.61
N LEU A 11 10.44 8.21 -11.49
CA LEU A 11 9.82 8.41 -10.18
C LEU A 11 10.20 9.78 -9.65
N ALA A 12 9.22 10.56 -9.21
CA ALA A 12 9.45 11.79 -8.47
C ALA A 12 8.90 11.66 -7.05
N PHE A 13 9.76 11.93 -6.06
CA PHE A 13 9.40 11.84 -4.64
C PHE A 13 9.73 13.13 -3.91
N ASP A 14 8.72 13.73 -3.27
CA ASP A 14 8.88 14.83 -2.32
C ASP A 14 8.93 14.28 -0.89
N PRO A 15 10.10 14.29 -0.23
CA PRO A 15 10.23 13.77 1.14
C PRO A 15 9.55 14.66 2.19
N ALA A 16 9.41 15.97 1.94
CA ALA A 16 8.80 16.88 2.90
C ALA A 16 7.28 16.68 2.97
N GLY A 17 6.63 16.58 1.80
CA GLY A 17 5.20 16.29 1.68
C GLY A 17 4.85 14.79 1.71
N ARG A 18 5.85 13.90 1.58
CA ARG A 18 5.68 12.46 1.33
C ARG A 18 4.76 12.19 0.14
N ARG A 19 5.01 12.89 -0.96
CA ARG A 19 4.24 12.75 -2.20
C ARG A 19 5.03 11.98 -3.23
N LEU A 20 4.40 10.99 -3.84
CA LEU A 20 4.96 10.16 -4.89
C LEU A 20 4.20 10.41 -6.19
N ARG A 21 4.95 10.73 -7.26
CA ARG A 21 4.48 10.68 -8.64
C ARG A 21 5.22 9.56 -9.36
N LEU A 22 4.47 8.59 -9.83
CA LEU A 22 4.95 7.39 -10.50
C LEU A 22 3.78 6.86 -11.32
N ASP A 23 3.90 6.92 -12.65
CA ASP A 23 2.88 6.35 -13.53
C ASP A 23 2.89 4.81 -13.35
N PRO A 24 1.80 4.18 -12.90
CA PRO A 24 1.74 2.73 -12.75
C PRO A 24 1.86 1.96 -14.08
N HIS A 25 1.69 2.64 -15.22
CA HIS A 25 1.87 2.07 -16.55
C HIS A 25 3.25 2.36 -17.16
N GLU A 26 4.13 3.07 -16.45
CA GLU A 26 5.50 3.30 -16.89
C GLU A 26 6.20 1.96 -17.16
N PRO A 27 6.68 1.70 -18.40
CA PRO A 27 7.31 0.43 -18.74
C PRO A 27 8.48 0.05 -17.82
N ALA A 28 9.32 1.01 -17.44
CA ALA A 28 10.46 0.74 -16.55
C ALA A 28 10.02 0.26 -15.16
N PHE A 29 8.93 0.83 -14.63
CA PHE A 29 8.34 0.43 -13.36
C PHE A 29 7.57 -0.88 -13.46
N PHE A 30 6.74 -1.03 -14.49
CA PHE A 30 5.90 -2.21 -14.68
C PHE A 30 6.76 -3.48 -14.87
N LEU A 31 7.87 -3.38 -15.61
CA LEU A 31 8.77 -4.50 -15.87
C LEU A 31 9.69 -4.81 -14.68
N ASN A 32 10.13 -3.79 -13.94
CA ASN A 32 11.02 -3.95 -12.80
C ASN A 32 10.65 -3.02 -11.62
N PRO A 33 9.60 -3.36 -10.85
CA PRO A 33 9.11 -2.47 -9.80
C PRO A 33 10.01 -2.42 -8.56
N TYR A 34 10.91 -3.39 -8.40
CA TYR A 34 11.75 -3.53 -7.21
C TYR A 34 12.73 -2.38 -7.02
N GLU A 35 13.17 -1.75 -8.11
CA GLU A 35 14.04 -0.58 -8.04
C GLU A 35 13.32 0.60 -7.34
N ALA A 36 12.09 0.88 -7.75
CA ALA A 36 11.26 1.90 -7.12
C ALA A 36 10.96 1.55 -5.66
N TYR A 37 10.64 0.29 -5.35
CA TYR A 37 10.37 -0.13 -3.97
C TYR A 37 11.61 -0.03 -3.07
N ALA A 38 12.79 -0.40 -3.57
CA ALA A 38 14.04 -0.26 -2.83
C ALA A 38 14.32 1.20 -2.46
N PHE A 39 14.12 2.12 -3.40
CA PHE A 39 14.21 3.56 -3.14
C PHE A 39 13.20 4.00 -2.07
N LEU A 40 11.92 3.63 -2.23
CA LEU A 40 10.84 4.03 -1.32
C LEU A 40 11.04 3.50 0.10
N HIS A 41 11.52 2.27 0.28
CA HIS A 41 11.84 1.72 1.60
C HIS A 41 12.96 2.50 2.32
N GLY A 42 13.92 3.05 1.57
CA GLY A 42 14.95 3.92 2.14
C GLY A 42 14.43 5.33 2.46
N ALA A 43 13.53 5.86 1.62
CA ALA A 43 13.08 7.24 1.68
C ALA A 43 11.89 7.45 2.63
N ALA A 44 10.81 6.67 2.48
CA ALA A 44 9.62 6.73 3.32
C ALA A 44 8.73 5.47 3.21
N ASN A 45 8.39 4.88 4.35
CA ASN A 45 7.48 3.72 4.40
C ASN A 45 5.99 4.08 4.21
N ALA A 46 5.63 5.36 4.28
CA ALA A 46 4.26 5.85 4.07
C ALA A 46 4.28 7.13 3.21
N PHE A 47 3.52 7.14 2.13
CA PHE A 47 3.49 8.24 1.17
C PHE A 47 2.13 8.32 0.46
N PHE A 48 1.79 9.49 -0.05
CA PHE A 48 0.60 9.71 -0.88
C PHE A 48 0.99 9.53 -2.34
N TRP A 49 0.40 8.52 -3.00
CA TRP A 49 0.63 8.27 -4.43
C TRP A 49 -0.36 9.10 -5.24
N GLU A 50 0.16 10.13 -5.92
CA GLU A 50 -0.64 11.13 -6.60
C GLU A 50 -1.44 10.56 -7.77
N ASP A 51 -0.85 9.67 -8.57
CA ASP A 51 -1.50 9.02 -9.71
C ASP A 51 -2.69 8.15 -9.31
N TYR A 52 -2.70 7.65 -8.07
CA TYR A 52 -3.81 6.86 -7.52
C TYR A 52 -4.75 7.66 -6.60
N GLY A 53 -4.29 8.78 -6.03
CA GLY A 53 -5.07 9.63 -5.14
C GLY A 53 -5.26 9.08 -3.72
N PHE A 54 -4.39 8.18 -3.24
CA PHE A 54 -4.50 7.63 -1.87
C PHE A 54 -3.13 7.38 -1.21
N TRP A 55 -3.18 7.14 0.10
CA TRP A 55 -2.01 6.79 0.92
C TRP A 55 -1.61 5.33 0.70
N CYS A 56 -0.32 5.12 0.48
CA CYS A 56 0.32 3.82 0.34
C CYS A 56 1.31 3.57 1.47
N PHE A 57 1.41 2.32 1.89
CA PHE A 57 2.32 1.87 2.94
C PHE A 57 3.19 0.75 2.38
N GLY A 58 4.50 0.97 2.36
CA GLY A 58 5.49 0.00 1.88
C GLY A 58 6.18 -0.77 3.01
N GLY A 59 6.31 -0.19 4.20
CA GLY A 59 7.06 -0.81 5.31
C GLY A 59 6.37 -2.04 5.91
N PHE A 60 7.12 -3.14 6.10
CA PHE A 60 6.57 -4.38 6.67
C PHE A 60 5.86 -4.16 8.02
N ASP A 61 6.51 -3.49 8.96
CA ASP A 61 5.94 -3.24 10.29
C ASP A 61 4.70 -2.36 10.24
N ASP A 62 4.71 -1.33 9.37
CA ASP A 62 3.58 -0.44 9.17
C ASP A 62 2.38 -1.19 8.58
N VAL A 63 2.60 -1.96 7.52
CA VAL A 63 1.56 -2.78 6.88
C VAL A 63 0.99 -3.81 7.86
N ASN A 64 1.86 -4.57 8.55
CA ASN A 64 1.43 -5.59 9.51
C ASN A 64 0.62 -4.98 10.67
N ARG A 65 1.01 -3.79 11.15
CA ARG A 65 0.24 -3.05 12.15
C ARG A 65 -1.10 -2.58 11.59
N LEU A 66 -1.13 -1.95 10.40
CA LEU A 66 -2.36 -1.40 9.80
C LEU A 66 -3.44 -2.48 9.60
N LEU A 67 -3.06 -3.66 9.10
CA LEU A 67 -4.01 -4.75 8.85
C LEU A 67 -4.68 -5.28 10.14
N ARG A 68 -4.04 -5.08 11.30
CA ARG A 68 -4.51 -5.50 12.62
C ARG A 68 -5.14 -4.37 13.43
N ASP A 69 -4.96 -3.13 13.00
CA ASP A 69 -5.46 -1.96 13.70
C ASP A 69 -6.97 -1.83 13.53
N ARG A 70 -7.72 -1.92 14.64
CA ARG A 70 -9.18 -1.85 14.65
C ARG A 70 -9.71 -0.44 14.33
N ARG A 71 -8.86 0.58 14.35
CA ARG A 71 -9.21 1.95 13.94
C ARG A 71 -9.37 2.05 12.42
N PHE A 72 -8.76 1.13 11.66
CA PHE A 72 -8.97 1.03 10.22
C PHE A 72 -10.18 0.14 9.92
N GLY A 73 -11.18 0.72 9.25
CA GLY A 73 -12.33 -0.02 8.77
C GLY A 73 -11.94 -1.01 7.67
N ARG A 74 -12.56 -2.19 7.66
CA ARG A 74 -12.43 -3.17 6.59
C ARG A 74 -13.60 -2.97 5.62
N GLN A 75 -13.30 -2.50 4.41
CA GLN A 75 -14.29 -2.50 3.33
C GLN A 75 -14.65 -3.95 3.00
N ASN A 76 -15.91 -4.30 3.14
CA ASN A 76 -16.45 -5.59 2.72
C ASN A 76 -17.41 -5.34 1.54
N PRO A 77 -16.95 -5.47 0.28
CA PRO A 77 -17.74 -5.14 -0.90
C PRO A 77 -19.02 -5.97 -1.02
N ALA A 78 -19.06 -7.15 -0.41
CA ALA A 78 -20.23 -8.05 -0.40
C ALA A 78 -21.17 -7.81 0.79
N GLY A 79 -20.85 -6.89 1.70
CA GLY A 79 -21.58 -6.68 2.96
C GLY A 79 -21.29 -7.77 4.01
N ILE A 80 -21.68 -7.51 5.26
CA ILE A 80 -21.62 -8.51 6.34
C ILE A 80 -22.43 -9.74 5.87
N PRO A 81 -21.85 -10.95 5.75
CA PRO A 81 -22.69 -12.13 5.64
C PRO A 81 -23.59 -12.12 6.86
N ASP A 82 -24.90 -12.11 6.64
CA ASP A 82 -25.90 -12.04 7.69
C ASP A 82 -25.48 -12.96 8.83
N SER A 83 -25.23 -12.38 10.01
CA SER A 83 -24.86 -13.14 11.21
C SER A 83 -26.06 -13.92 11.76
N ARG A 84 -27.22 -13.90 11.11
CA ARG A 84 -28.29 -14.89 11.31
C ARG A 84 -27.74 -16.25 10.91
N GLY A 85 -27.37 -16.99 11.93
CA GLY A 85 -26.67 -18.26 11.82
C GLY A 85 -27.32 -19.21 10.83
N VAL A 86 -26.47 -20.01 10.20
CA VAL A 86 -26.86 -21.23 9.52
C VAL A 86 -27.37 -22.21 10.58
N GLY A 87 -28.61 -21.98 11.01
CA GLY A 87 -29.47 -22.98 11.62
C GLY A 87 -30.14 -23.75 10.50
N GLN A 88 -29.36 -24.52 9.74
CA GLN A 88 -29.90 -25.68 9.03
C GLN A 88 -29.26 -26.91 9.65
N ASP A 89 -30.04 -27.44 10.59
CA ASP A 89 -30.20 -28.85 10.90
C ASP A 89 -29.28 -29.79 10.13
N ARG A 90 -28.25 -30.31 10.81
CA ARG A 90 -27.46 -31.47 10.38
C ARG A 90 -28.06 -32.74 10.95
N SER A 91 -29.31 -33.03 10.58
CA SER A 91 -29.86 -34.36 10.84
C SER A 91 -29.13 -35.39 9.96
N HIS A 92 -28.67 -36.43 10.66
CA HIS A 92 -27.87 -37.60 10.29
C HIS A 92 -28.16 -38.23 8.91
#